data_AF-A0A942CCY7-F1
#
_entry.id   AF-A0A942CCY7-F1
#
_cell.length_a   1.000
_cell.length_b   1.000
_cell.length_c   1.000
_cell.angle_alpha   90.00
_cell.angle_beta   90.00
_cell.angle_gamma   90.00
#
_symmetry.space_group_name_H-M   'P 1'
#
loop_
_entity.id
_entity.type
_entity.pdbx_description
1 polymer ?
#
loop_
_entity_poly.entity_id
_entity_poly.type
_entity_poly.pdbx_seq_one_letter_code
_entity_poly.pdbx_strand_id
1 'polypeptide(L)' 'MIDQYAYDVVFELRKNAIDIRRQIESSTEPDRTFLEGKLLAYNEVLSLIITQAHSFGIDPAAFGLVDFDPDRDL' A
#
# COMPACT_ATOMS: atom_id res chain seq x y z
N MET A 1 -3.15 20.83 6.72
CA MET A 1 -1.75 20.74 6.22
C MET A 1 -1.14 19.37 6.49
N ILE A 2 -1.52 18.68 7.56
CA ILE A 2 -1.12 17.28 7.83
C ILE A 2 -1.87 16.29 6.90
N ASP A 3 -3.14 16.56 6.59
CA ASP A 3 -3.98 15.65 5.81
C ASP A 3 -3.47 15.46 4.37
N GLN A 4 -3.03 16.55 3.71
CA GLN A 4 -2.44 16.48 2.37
C GLN A 4 -1.14 15.66 2.36
N TYR A 5 -0.29 15.86 3.37
CA TYR A 5 0.95 15.10 3.48
C TYR A 5 0.66 13.61 3.68
N ALA A 6 -0.31 13.28 4.53
CA ALA A 6 -0.68 11.89 4.76
C ALA A 6 -1.30 11.25 3.50
N TYR A 7 -2.13 11.99 2.76
CA TYR A 7 -2.63 11.57 1.46
C TYR A 7 -1.48 11.27 0.48
N ASP A 8 -0.53 12.19 0.33
CA ASP A 8 0.59 12.04 -0.60
C ASP A 8 1.46 10.82 -0.25
N VAL A 9 1.70 10.60 1.05
CA VAL A 9 2.45 9.43 1.54
C VAL A 9 1.72 8.14 1.18
N VAL A 10 0.41 8.06 1.48
CA VAL A 10 -0.37 6.84 1.20
C VAL A 10 -0.48 6.58 -0.29
N PHE A 11 -0.64 7.64 -1.10
CA PHE A 11 -0.61 7.56 -2.56
C PHE A 11 0.69 6.95 -3.07
N GLU A 12 1.85 7.45 -2.63
CA GLU A 12 3.14 6.92 -3.06
C GLU A 12 3.40 5.49 -2.54
N LEU A 13 2.94 5.14 -1.34
CA LEU A 13 3.02 3.77 -0.83
C LEU A 13 2.25 2.80 -1.73
N ARG A 14 1.00 3.13 -2.06
CA ARG A 14 0.14 2.31 -2.94
C ARG A 14 0.72 2.19 -4.35
N LYS A 15 1.17 3.30 -4.93
CA LYS A 15 1.80 3.31 -6.26
C LYS A 15 3.02 2.40 -6.31
N ASN A 16 3.92 2.52 -5.32
CA ASN A 16 5.10 1.66 -5.23
C ASN A 16 4.74 0.18 -5.06
N ALA A 17 3.72 -0.14 -4.26
CA ALA A 17 3.25 -1.51 -4.08
C ALA A 17 2.73 -2.11 -5.40
N ILE A 18 1.93 -1.36 -6.16
CA ILE A 18 1.43 -1.77 -7.48
C ILE A 18 2.60 -1.98 -8.47
N ASP A 19 3.59 -1.09 -8.46
CA ASP A 19 4.75 -1.21 -9.34
C ASP A 19 5.64 -2.40 -8.98
N ILE A 20 5.74 -2.77 -7.69
CA ILE A 20 6.43 -3.98 -7.26
C ILE A 20 5.69 -5.22 -7.74
N ARG A 21 4.37 -5.27 -7.62
CA ARG A 21 3.57 -6.39 -8.15
C ARG A 21 3.81 -6.60 -9.64
N ARG A 22 3.81 -5.52 -10.43
CA ARG A 22 4.13 -5.58 -11.86
C ARG A 22 5.54 -6.08 -12.11
N GLN A 23 6.51 -5.68 -11.28
CA GLN A 23 7.88 -6.18 -11.40
C GLN A 23 7.94 -7.70 -11.14
N ILE A 24 7.25 -8.21 -10.12
CA ILE A 24 7.17 -9.66 -9.81
C ILE A 24 6.73 -10.46 -11.03
N GLU A 25 5.72 -9.99 -11.77
CA GLU A 25 5.22 -10.67 -12.98
C GLU A 25 6.30 -10.88 -14.06
N SER A 26 7.28 -9.97 -14.13
CA SER A 26 8.40 -10.03 -15.08
C SER A 26 9.71 -10.56 -14.49
N SER A 27 9.75 -10.90 -13.20
CA SER A 27 10.97 -11.26 -12.48
C SER A 27 11.22 -12.77 -12.46
N THR A 28 12.50 -13.14 -12.33
CA THR A 28 12.94 -14.52 -12.08
C THR A 28 13.63 -14.63 -10.73
N GLU A 29 13.86 -15.85 -10.26
CA GLU A 29 14.64 -16.05 -9.02
C GLU A 29 16.10 -15.58 -9.18
N PRO A 30 16.72 -15.02 -8.12
CA PRO A 30 16.20 -14.83 -6.75
C PRO A 30 15.44 -13.49 -6.53
N ASP A 31 15.44 -12.61 -7.52
CA ASP A 31 14.88 -11.26 -7.41
C ASP A 31 13.37 -11.29 -7.14
N ARG A 32 12.67 -12.29 -7.70
CA ARG A 32 11.27 -12.55 -7.44
C ARG A 32 10.98 -12.74 -5.95
N THR A 33 11.70 -13.63 -5.26
CA THR A 33 11.52 -13.87 -3.82
C THR A 33 11.71 -12.57 -3.01
N PHE A 34 12.70 -11.75 -3.36
CA PHE A 34 12.91 -10.46 -2.70
C PHE A 34 11.74 -9.49 -2.93
N LEU A 35 11.25 -9.39 -4.17
CA LEU A 35 10.13 -8.51 -4.51
C LEU A 35 8.82 -8.96 -3.87
N GLU A 36 8.57 -10.26 -3.76
CA GLU A 36 7.43 -10.83 -3.03
C GLU A 36 7.48 -10.45 -1.54
N GLY A 37 8.64 -10.59 -0.90
CA GLY A 37 8.84 -10.13 0.49
C GLY A 37 8.65 -8.62 0.64
N LYS A 38 9.08 -7.83 -0.35
CA LYS A 38 8.88 -6.38 -0.37
C LYS A 38 7.39 -6.04 -0.53
N LEU A 39 6.66 -6.72 -1.41
CA LEU A 39 5.21 -6.52 -1.60
C LEU A 39 4.44 -6.82 -0.32
N LEU A 40 4.79 -7.91 0.38
CA LEU A 40 4.20 -8.25 1.68
C LEU A 40 4.38 -7.11 2.70
N ALA A 41 5.57 -6.51 2.77
CA ALA A 41 5.81 -5.37 3.67
C ALA A 41 4.93 -4.15 3.32
N TYR A 42 4.67 -3.89 2.04
CA TYR A 42 3.75 -2.82 1.63
C TYR A 42 2.30 -3.13 2.01
N ASN A 43 1.85 -4.36 1.81
CA ASN A 43 0.52 -4.80 2.22
C ASN A 43 0.33 -4.56 3.72
N GLU A 44 1.26 -5.02 4.57
CA GLU A 44 1.19 -4.85 6.03
C GLU A 44 1.11 -3.37 6.45
N VAL A 45 1.93 -2.50 5.85
CA VAL A 45 1.91 -1.06 6.14
C VAL A 45 0.59 -0.42 5.74
N LEU A 46 0.06 -0.75 4.55
CA LEU A 46 -1.21 -0.19 4.07
C LEU A 46 -2.40 -0.70 4.89
N SER A 47 -2.41 -1.98 5.25
CA SER A 47 -3.41 -2.59 6.14
C SER A 47 -3.41 -1.94 7.52
N LEU A 48 -2.22 -1.65 8.06
CA LEU A 48 -2.10 -0.92 9.32
C LEU A 48 -2.66 0.50 9.20
N ILE A 49 -2.36 1.24 8.13
CA ILE A 49 -2.87 2.60 7.91
C ILE A 49 -4.40 2.60 7.86
N ILE A 50 -5.02 1.67 7.12
CA ILE A 50 -6.48 1.53 7.04
C ILE A 50 -7.07 1.24 8.44
N THR A 51 -6.47 0.30 9.16
CA THR A 51 -6.91 -0.07 10.50
C THR A 51 -6.85 1.11 11.47
N GLN A 52 -5.77 1.89 11.42
CA GLN A 52 -5.61 3.09 12.25
C GLN A 52 -6.58 4.21 11.84
N ALA A 53 -6.78 4.43 10.53
CA ALA A 53 -7.76 5.41 10.05
C ALA A 53 -9.16 5.10 10.59
N HIS A 54 -9.61 3.85 10.48
CA HIS A 54 -10.87 3.40 11.06
C HIS A 54 -10.91 3.57 12.59
N SER A 55 -9.83 3.21 13.29
CA SER A 55 -9.75 3.30 14.76
C SER A 55 -9.82 4.74 15.28
N PHE A 56 -9.32 5.70 14.50
CA PHE A 56 -9.37 7.13 14.83
C PHE A 56 -10.61 7.84 14.27
N GLY A 57 -11.52 7.14 13.62
CA GLY A 57 -12.70 7.73 12.99
C GLY A 57 -12.35 8.68 11.83
N ILE A 58 -11.19 8.49 11.20
CA ILE A 58 -10.76 9.24 10.02
C ILE A 58 -11.35 8.56 8.80
N ASP A 59 -12.00 9.33 7.94
CA ASP A 59 -12.50 8.85 6.65
C ASP A 59 -11.32 8.35 5.78
N PRO A 60 -11.29 7.07 5.36
CA PRO A 60 -10.27 6.56 4.44
C PRO A 60 -10.15 7.36 3.14
N ALA A 61 -11.22 8.07 2.74
CA ALA A 61 -11.18 8.99 1.61
C ALA A 61 -10.15 10.11 1.78
N ALA A 62 -9.89 10.55 3.01
CA ALA A 62 -8.88 11.55 3.33
C ALA A 62 -7.45 11.08 2.99
N PHE A 63 -7.24 9.77 2.86
CA PHE A 63 -5.95 9.17 2.50
C PHE A 63 -5.94 8.60 1.07
N GLY A 64 -6.99 8.81 0.27
CA GLY A 64 -7.09 8.21 -1.06
C GLY A 64 -7.25 6.68 -1.05
N LEU A 65 -7.73 6.14 0.07
CA LEU A 65 -7.96 4.72 0.30
C LEU A 65 -9.42 4.31 0.08
N VAL A 66 -10.22 5.13 -0.61
CA VAL A 66 -11.59 4.76 -0.98
C VAL A 66 -11.54 3.47 -1.78
N ASP A 67 -12.27 2.46 -1.30
CA ASP A 67 -12.40 1.12 -1.89
C ASP A 67 -11.08 0.34 -2.06
N PHE A 68 -9.97 0.78 -1.47
CA PHE A 68 -8.70 0.07 -1.53
C PHE A 68 -8.60 -0.98 -0.42
N ASP A 69 -8.35 -2.22 -0.83
CA ASP A 69 -8.14 -3.37 0.04
C ASP A 69 -6.77 -3.97 -0.29
N PRO A 70 -5.75 -3.84 0.60
CA PRO A 70 -4.41 -4.33 0.36
C PRO A 70 -4.36 -5.84 0.05
N ASP A 71 -5.24 -6.65 0.63
CA ASP A 71 -5.23 -8.11 0.45
C ASP A 71 -5.83 -8.53 -0.90
N ARG A 72 -6.71 -7.69 -1.45
CA ARG A 72 -7.35 -7.92 -2.75
C ARG A 72 -6.59 -7.23 -3.88
N ASP A 73 -6.10 -6.01 -3.63
CA ASP A 73 -5.65 -5.08 -4.65
C ASP A 73 -4.12 -5.11 -4.86
N LEU A 74 -3.36 -5.78 -3.98
CA LEU A 74 -1.94 -6.10 -4.14
C LEU A 74 -1.77 -7.61 -4.30
#